data_AF-A0AA88AKS2-F1
#
_entry.id   AF-A0AA88AKS2-F1
#
_cell.length_a   1.000
_cell.length_b   1.000
_cell.length_c   1.000
_cell.angle_alpha   90.00
_cell.angle_beta   90.00
_cell.angle_gamma   90.00
#
_symmetry.space_group_name_H-M   'P 1'
#
loop_
_entity.id
_entity.type
_entity.pdbx_description
1 polymer ?
#
loop_
_entity_poly.entity_id
_entity_poly.type
_entity_poly.pdbx_seq_one_letter_code
_entity_poly.pdbx_strand_id
1 'polypeptide(L)'
;MEVQLSNVKFDNDDDAVKVGLLYMIFYIPLANANSMKIDPKYFALADNLEEFNAIPLGVLSWEATRAAIHNAVENRLASKKRPLKKVDKVHYNIAGFPRALLVWAYESIPTIAGKFTTKHVEANPRMLSWTSADNVKFNDVTSTLITIGEK
;
A
#
# COMPACT_ATOMS: atom_id res chain seq x y z
N MET A 1 8.30 -8.81 -1.12
CA MET A 1 9.04 -9.54 -2.16
C MET A 1 9.26 -8.53 -3.29
N GLU A 2 10.42 -7.88 -3.33
CA GLU A 2 10.78 -7.01 -4.46
C GLU A 2 11.06 -7.93 -5.65
N VAL A 3 10.19 -7.94 -6.64
CA VAL A 3 10.51 -8.55 -7.93
C VAL A 3 11.43 -7.56 -8.64
N GLN A 4 12.73 -7.88 -8.65
CA GLN A 4 13.76 -7.14 -9.38
C GLN A 4 13.54 -7.37 -10.88
N LEU A 5 12.63 -6.61 -11.50
CA LEU A 5 12.48 -6.55 -12.97
C LEU A 5 13.74 -5.97 -13.66
N SER A 6 14.68 -5.43 -12.88
CA SER A 6 15.96 -4.86 -13.33
C SER A 6 16.84 -5.81 -14.15
N ASN A 7 16.62 -7.13 -14.07
CA ASN A 7 17.41 -8.14 -14.78
C ASN A 7 16.65 -8.86 -15.90
N VAL A 8 15.41 -8.46 -16.22
CA VAL A 8 14.64 -9.08 -17.30
C VAL A 8 14.97 -8.35 -18.60
N LYS A 9 15.60 -9.06 -19.54
CA LYS A 9 15.77 -8.58 -20.91
C LYS A 9 14.49 -8.92 -21.68
N PHE A 10 13.87 -7.90 -22.25
CA PHE A 10 12.77 -8.05 -23.18
C PHE A 10 13.32 -7.91 -24.60
N ASP A 11 12.91 -8.81 -25.50
CA ASP A 11 13.28 -8.73 -26.91
C ASP A 11 12.45 -7.66 -27.65
N ASN A 12 11.31 -7.28 -27.08
CA ASN A 12 10.38 -6.29 -27.61
C ASN A 12 9.90 -5.34 -26.49
N ASP A 13 9.94 -4.04 -26.75
CA ASP A 13 9.48 -3.00 -25.81
C ASP A 13 7.99 -3.14 -25.46
N ASP A 14 7.17 -3.64 -26.40
CA ASP A 14 5.73 -3.88 -26.18
C ASP A 14 5.51 -4.94 -25.08
N ASP A 15 6.31 -6.01 -25.07
CA ASP A 15 6.22 -7.05 -24.04
C ASP A 15 6.64 -6.50 -22.67
N ALA A 16 7.64 -5.61 -22.64
CA ALA A 16 8.06 -4.93 -21.41
C ALA A 16 6.91 -4.07 -20.84
N VAL A 17 6.20 -3.32 -21.69
CA VAL A 17 5.04 -2.51 -21.30
C VAL A 17 3.92 -3.39 -20.76
N LYS A 18 3.57 -4.48 -21.46
CA LYS A 18 2.49 -5.40 -21.03
C LYS A 18 2.79 -6.06 -19.69
N VAL A 19 4.04 -6.48 -19.48
CA VAL A 19 4.48 -7.02 -18.18
C VAL A 19 4.42 -5.95 -17.08
N GLY A 20 4.75 -4.69 -17.40
CA GLY A 20 4.58 -3.56 -16.49
C GLY A 20 3.12 -3.29 -16.11
N LEU A 21 2.20 -3.35 -17.06
CA LEU A 21 0.76 -3.18 -16.83
C LEU A 21 0.19 -4.30 -15.97
N LEU A 22 0.56 -5.55 -16.27
CA LEU A 22 0.23 -6.72 -15.46
C LEU A 22 0.74 -6.55 -14.03
N TYR A 23 2.00 -6.14 -13.86
CA TYR A 23 2.59 -5.88 -12.55
C TYR A 23 1.77 -4.86 -11.75
N MET A 24 1.32 -3.76 -12.37
CA MET A 24 0.47 -2.78 -11.68
C MET A 24 -0.86 -3.37 -11.18
N ILE A 25 -1.53 -4.19 -11.99
CA ILE A 25 -2.77 -4.87 -11.58
C ILE A 25 -2.50 -5.86 -10.44
N PHE A 26 -1.41 -6.62 -10.49
CA PHE A 26 -1.12 -7.60 -9.45
C PHE A 26 -0.67 -6.97 -8.14
N TYR A 27 0.14 -5.91 -8.21
CA TYR A 27 0.72 -5.30 -7.02
C TYR A 27 -0.25 -4.36 -6.30
N ILE A 28 -1.18 -3.72 -7.01
CA ILE A 28 -2.05 -2.73 -6.39
C ILE A 28 -3.32 -3.43 -5.85
N PRO A 29 -4.27 -3.91 -6.68
CA PRO A 29 -5.47 -4.59 -6.15
C PRO A 29 -5.26 -6.00 -5.56
N LEU A 30 -4.25 -6.77 -6.00
CA LEU A 30 -4.15 -8.23 -5.69
C LEU A 30 -3.06 -8.59 -4.66
N ALA A 31 -2.40 -7.62 -4.03
CA ALA A 31 -1.26 -7.82 -3.13
C ALA A 31 -1.48 -8.77 -1.92
N ASN A 32 -2.72 -9.17 -1.62
CA ASN A 32 -3.01 -10.09 -0.52
C ASN A 32 -3.14 -11.56 -0.94
N ALA A 33 -3.18 -11.86 -2.23
CA ALA A 33 -3.36 -13.23 -2.71
C ALA A 33 -1.99 -13.90 -2.91
N ASN A 34 -1.37 -14.34 -1.82
CA ASN A 34 -0.08 -15.06 -1.80
C ASN A 34 -0.01 -16.35 -2.66
N SER A 35 -1.05 -16.70 -3.41
CA SER A 35 -1.08 -17.90 -4.25
C SER A 35 -2.00 -17.79 -5.47
N MET A 36 -2.16 -16.61 -6.08
CA MET A 36 -3.07 -16.51 -7.22
C MET A 36 -2.36 -16.94 -8.52
N LYS A 37 -2.85 -18.05 -9.10
CA LYS A 37 -2.66 -18.31 -10.52
C LYS A 37 -3.21 -17.11 -11.28
N ILE A 38 -2.40 -16.52 -12.14
CA ILE A 38 -2.83 -15.40 -12.97
C ILE A 38 -3.90 -15.93 -13.93
N ASP A 39 -5.11 -15.38 -13.81
CA ASP A 39 -6.18 -15.67 -14.76
C ASP A 39 -5.77 -15.14 -16.15
N PRO A 40 -5.81 -15.97 -17.21
CA PRO A 40 -5.49 -15.56 -18.58
C PRO A 40 -6.16 -14.27 -19.02
N LYS A 41 -7.34 -13.93 -18.47
CA LYS A 41 -8.04 -12.67 -18.77
C LYS A 41 -7.20 -11.41 -18.51
N TYR A 42 -6.28 -11.44 -17.54
CA TYR A 42 -5.43 -10.29 -17.25
C TYR A 42 -4.39 -10.08 -18.33
N PHE A 43 -3.91 -11.15 -18.97
CA PHE A 43 -3.01 -11.05 -20.13
C PHE A 43 -3.73 -10.44 -21.34
N ALA A 44 -4.96 -10.89 -21.62
CA ALA A 44 -5.78 -10.30 -22.69
C ALA A 44 -6.07 -8.80 -22.47
N LEU A 45 -6.19 -8.39 -21.21
CA LEU A 45 -6.37 -6.99 -20.84
C LEU A 45 -5.09 -6.15 -21.07
N ALA A 46 -3.90 -6.73 -20.88
CA ALA A 46 -2.64 -6.03 -21.18
C ALA A 46 -2.45 -5.77 -22.69
N ASP A 47 -3.06 -6.61 -23.53
CA ASP A 47 -3.10 -6.41 -24.99
C ASP A 47 -4.12 -5.33 -25.42
N ASN A 48 -5.10 -4.98 -24.57
CA ASN A 48 -6.13 -3.98 -24.84
C ASN A 48 -6.04 -2.80 -23.86
N LEU A 49 -5.24 -1.79 -24.22
CA LEU A 49 -5.00 -0.62 -23.37
C LEU A 49 -6.27 0.22 -23.10
N GLU A 50 -7.24 0.23 -24.01
CA GLU A 50 -8.51 0.94 -23.81
C GLU A 50 -9.32 0.31 -22.68
N GLU A 51 -9.43 -1.01 -22.69
CA GLU A 51 -10.12 -1.77 -21.65
C GLU A 51 -9.36 -1.75 -20.33
N PHE A 52 -8.02 -1.80 -20.37
CA PHE A 52 -7.17 -1.60 -19.19
C PHE A 52 -7.43 -0.24 -18.52
N ASN A 53 -7.46 0.84 -19.30
CA ASN A 53 -7.66 2.19 -18.78
C ASN A 53 -9.10 2.45 -18.30
N ALA A 54 -10.08 1.69 -18.80
CA ALA A 54 -11.46 1.75 -18.33
C ALA A 54 -11.64 1.15 -16.93
N ILE A 55 -10.70 0.33 -16.45
CA ILE A 55 -10.79 -0.27 -15.13
C ILE A 55 -10.58 0.80 -14.05
N PRO A 56 -11.49 0.91 -13.07
CA PRO A 56 -11.36 1.88 -11.98
C PRO A 56 -10.33 1.40 -10.94
N LEU A 57 -9.06 1.30 -11.35
CA LEU A 57 -7.96 0.77 -10.54
C LEU A 57 -7.88 1.47 -9.18
N GLY A 58 -8.05 2.80 -9.14
CA GLY A 58 -8.06 3.57 -7.90
C GLY A 58 -9.15 3.13 -6.91
N VAL A 59 -10.37 2.85 -7.40
CA VAL A 59 -11.50 2.39 -6.57
C VAL A 59 -11.22 1.01 -6.02
N LEU A 60 -10.81 0.06 -6.88
CA LEU A 60 -10.47 -1.30 -6.47
C LEU A 60 -9.35 -1.32 -5.43
N SER A 61 -8.33 -0.47 -5.63
CA SER A 61 -7.20 -0.33 -4.72
C SER A 61 -7.62 0.22 -3.37
N TRP A 62 -8.53 1.20 -3.36
CA TRP A 62 -9.08 1.77 -2.13
C TRP A 62 -9.94 0.75 -1.38
N GLU A 63 -10.80 0.01 -2.06
CA GLU A 63 -11.62 -1.03 -1.45
C GLU A 63 -10.76 -2.13 -0.81
N ALA A 64 -9.71 -2.58 -1.50
CA ALA A 64 -8.75 -3.53 -0.97
C ALA A 64 -8.04 -2.99 0.29
N THR A 65 -7.60 -1.72 0.25
CA THR A 65 -6.97 -1.04 1.40
C THR A 65 -7.92 -0.96 2.58
N ARG A 66 -9.17 -0.53 2.35
CA ARG A 66 -10.20 -0.39 3.38
C ARG A 66 -10.53 -1.73 4.03
N ALA A 67 -10.71 -2.77 3.22
CA ALA A 67 -10.96 -4.13 3.72
C ALA A 67 -9.78 -4.68 4.53
N ALA A 68 -8.54 -4.48 4.07
CA ALA A 68 -7.35 -4.90 4.79
C ALA A 68 -7.23 -4.21 6.16
N ILE A 69 -7.49 -2.90 6.23
CA ILE A 69 -7.49 -2.13 7.49
C ILE A 69 -8.61 -2.61 8.41
N HIS A 70 -9.83 -2.79 7.89
CA HIS A 70 -10.95 -3.29 8.68
C HIS A 70 -10.62 -4.65 9.31
N ASN A 71 -10.16 -5.60 8.50
CA ASN A 71 -9.79 -6.94 8.95
C ASN A 71 -8.61 -6.90 9.93
N ALA A 72 -7.64 -6.00 9.73
CA ALA A 72 -6.54 -5.80 10.68
C ALA A 72 -7.04 -5.35 12.06
N VAL A 73 -8.01 -4.44 12.10
CA VAL A 73 -8.62 -3.97 13.35
C VAL A 73 -9.41 -5.10 14.02
N GLU A 74 -10.28 -5.79 13.28
CA GLU A 74 -11.08 -6.89 13.81
C GLU A 74 -10.21 -8.03 14.35
N ASN A 75 -9.17 -8.43 13.61
CA ASN A 75 -8.22 -9.46 14.05
C ASN A 75 -7.47 -9.04 15.32
N ARG A 76 -7.13 -7.75 15.48
CA ARG A 76 -6.53 -7.23 16.71
C ARG A 76 -7.48 -7.26 17.89
N LEU A 77 -8.76 -6.94 17.67
CA LEU A 77 -9.78 -7.00 18.73
C LEU A 77 -10.07 -8.45 19.13
N ALA A 78 -10.11 -9.36 18.16
CA ALA A 78 -10.29 -10.79 18.40
C ALA A 78 -9.08 -11.42 19.12
N SER A 79 -7.85 -11.00 18.81
CA SER A 79 -6.65 -11.53 19.48
C SER A 79 -6.54 -11.09 20.93
N LYS A 80 -6.97 -9.87 21.28
CA LYS A 80 -7.06 -9.39 22.67
C LYS A 80 -8.03 -10.21 23.54
N LYS A 81 -9.00 -10.90 22.95
CA LYS A 81 -9.95 -11.78 23.65
C LYS A 81 -9.41 -13.20 23.90
N ARG A 82 -8.25 -13.57 23.34
CA ARG A 82 -7.65 -14.91 23.52
C ARG A 82 -6.74 -14.93 24.76
N PRO A 83 -6.76 -16.00 25.58
CA PRO A 83 -5.88 -16.12 26.74
C PRO A 83 -4.41 -16.07 26.32
N LEU A 84 -3.56 -15.42 27.12
CA LEU A 84 -2.14 -15.13 26.88
C LEU A 84 -1.27 -16.39 26.70
N LYS A 85 -1.40 -17.11 25.58
CA LYS A 85 -0.41 -18.09 25.14
C LYS A 85 0.30 -17.52 23.93
N LYS A 86 1.50 -17.00 24.19
CA LYS A 86 2.43 -16.33 23.27
C LYS A 86 1.77 -15.19 22.51
N VAL A 87 2.17 -13.95 22.84
CA VAL A 87 1.87 -12.78 22.01
C VAL A 87 2.67 -12.94 20.72
N ASP A 88 2.14 -13.74 19.79
CA ASP A 88 2.63 -13.74 18.43
C ASP A 88 2.50 -12.30 17.94
N LYS A 89 3.60 -11.73 17.47
CA LYS A 89 3.60 -10.40 16.87
C LYS A 89 2.49 -10.38 15.82
N VAL A 90 1.48 -9.54 16.02
CA VAL A 90 0.39 -9.41 15.05
C VAL A 90 0.99 -8.74 13.83
N HIS A 91 1.17 -9.50 12.76
CA HIS A 91 1.60 -8.97 11.47
C HIS A 91 0.35 -8.52 10.72
N TYR A 92 0.40 -7.29 10.20
CA TYR A 92 -0.66 -6.75 9.36
C TYR A 92 -0.17 -6.79 7.91
N ASN A 93 -0.89 -7.50 7.04
CA ASN A 93 -0.70 -7.35 5.61
C ASN A 93 -1.71 -6.30 5.10
N ILE A 94 -1.22 -5.15 4.67
CA ILE A 94 -2.06 -4.09 4.10
C ILE A 94 -1.88 -4.14 2.59
N ALA A 95 -2.89 -4.68 1.91
CA ALA A 95 -2.97 -4.69 0.45
C ALA A 95 -3.55 -3.38 -0.09
N GLY A 96 -3.44 -3.15 -1.39
CA GLY A 96 -3.92 -1.93 -2.02
C GLY A 96 -2.86 -0.84 -2.06
N PHE A 97 -3.24 0.36 -1.60
CA PHE A 97 -2.44 1.57 -1.75
C PHE A 97 -2.18 2.25 -0.39
N PRO A 98 -1.52 1.57 0.56
CA PRO A 98 -1.25 2.12 1.90
C PRO A 98 -0.44 3.42 1.85
N ARG A 99 0.36 3.62 0.80
CA ARG A 99 1.14 4.84 0.61
C ARG A 99 0.26 6.08 0.43
N ALA A 100 -0.88 5.99 -0.25
CA ALA A 100 -1.79 7.14 -0.34
C ALA A 100 -2.42 7.48 1.01
N LEU A 101 -2.75 6.48 1.83
CA LEU A 101 -3.25 6.73 3.18
C LEU A 101 -2.19 7.42 4.05
N LEU A 102 -0.93 7.02 3.92
CA LEU A 102 0.18 7.68 4.61
C LEU A 102 0.34 9.14 4.17
N VAL A 103 0.32 9.41 2.87
CA VAL A 103 0.40 10.78 2.34
C VAL A 103 -0.78 11.63 2.82
N TRP A 104 -1.99 11.09 2.77
CA TRP A 104 -3.18 11.75 3.32
C TRP A 104 -3.02 12.07 4.81
N ALA A 105 -2.50 11.13 5.60
CA ALA A 105 -2.30 11.35 7.04
C ALA A 105 -1.28 12.45 7.32
N TYR A 106 -0.18 12.52 6.56
CA TYR A 106 0.82 13.58 6.67
C TYR A 106 0.25 14.95 6.30
N GLU A 107 -0.62 15.00 5.29
CA GLU A 107 -1.22 16.26 4.85
C GLU A 107 -2.37 16.73 5.76
N SER A 108 -3.11 15.79 6.36
CA SER A 108 -4.24 16.09 7.23
C SER A 108 -3.82 16.33 8.68
N ILE A 109 -2.66 15.81 9.11
CA ILE A 109 -2.15 15.94 10.47
C ILE A 109 -0.74 16.57 10.44
N PRO A 110 -0.64 17.91 10.30
CA PRO A 110 0.64 18.61 10.18
C PRO A 110 1.61 18.34 11.33
N THR A 111 1.10 18.09 12.54
CA THR A 111 1.91 17.77 13.72
C THR A 111 2.67 16.45 13.58
N ILE A 112 2.06 15.45 12.95
CA ILE A 112 2.73 14.17 12.66
C ILE A 112 3.74 14.38 11.55
N ALA A 113 3.36 15.07 10.49
CA ALA A 113 4.24 15.34 9.37
C ALA A 113 5.50 16.11 9.82
N GLY A 114 5.35 17.22 10.54
CA GLY A 114 6.48 18.03 11.00
C GLY A 114 7.44 17.29 11.95
N LYS A 115 6.98 16.23 12.62
CA LYS A 115 7.79 15.46 13.58
C LYS A 115 8.45 14.23 12.97
N PHE A 116 7.78 13.57 12.02
CA PHE A 116 8.18 12.25 11.53
C PHE A 116 8.46 12.18 10.03
N THR A 117 8.32 13.30 9.30
CA THR A 117 8.54 13.32 7.85
C THR A 117 9.31 14.55 7.38
N THR A 118 9.83 14.44 6.17
CA THR A 118 10.38 15.56 5.40
C THR A 118 9.53 15.74 4.16
N LYS A 119 9.11 16.99 3.90
CA LYS A 119 8.33 17.35 2.71
C LYS A 119 9.24 17.90 1.61
N HIS A 120 9.16 17.32 0.43
CA HIS A 120 9.84 17.78 -0.78
C HIS A 120 8.90 18.65 -1.61
N VAL A 121 9.25 19.92 -1.78
CA VAL A 121 8.39 20.93 -2.42
C VAL A 121 8.21 20.69 -3.93
N GLU A 122 9.21 20.09 -4.59
CA GLU A 122 9.25 19.95 -6.05
C GLU A 122 8.97 18.52 -6.53
N ALA A 123 8.55 17.61 -5.65
CA ALA A 123 8.33 16.22 -6.05
C ALA A 123 7.05 16.06 -6.87
N ASN A 124 7.19 15.45 -8.05
CA ASN A 124 6.10 15.01 -8.92
C ASN A 124 6.29 13.52 -9.25
N PRO A 125 5.32 12.64 -8.97
CA PRO A 125 3.97 12.89 -8.41
C PRO A 125 3.95 13.28 -6.92
N ARG A 126 2.90 14.00 -6.49
CA ARG A 126 2.65 14.46 -5.10
C ARG A 126 2.84 13.38 -4.03
N MET A 127 2.58 12.13 -4.37
CA MET A 127 2.77 11.00 -3.45
C MET A 127 4.25 10.80 -3.02
N LEU A 128 5.20 11.31 -3.81
CA LEU A 128 6.63 11.31 -3.53
C LEU A 128 7.10 12.56 -2.76
N SER A 129 6.22 13.53 -2.53
CA SER A 129 6.54 14.74 -1.76
C SER A 129 6.80 14.47 -0.29
N TRP A 130 6.66 13.24 0.19
CA TRP A 130 6.82 12.89 1.59
C TRP A 130 7.76 11.71 1.76
N THR A 131 8.79 11.91 2.58
CA THR A 131 9.69 10.86 3.06
C THR A 131 9.57 10.74 4.57
N SER A 132 9.38 9.52 5.06
CA SER A 132 9.36 9.24 6.50
C SER A 132 10.78 9.21 7.05
N ALA A 133 10.97 9.70 8.28
CA ALA A 133 12.24 9.56 8.97
C ALA A 133 12.58 8.08 9.20
N ASP A 134 13.87 7.74 9.19
CA ASP A 134 14.32 6.40 9.51
C ASP A 134 14.04 6.07 10.98
N ASN A 135 13.61 4.85 11.27
CA ASN A 135 13.39 4.32 12.61
C ASN A 135 12.25 4.95 13.44
N VAL A 136 11.20 5.49 12.81
CA VAL A 136 10.00 5.94 13.52
C VAL A 136 9.35 4.77 14.27
N LYS A 137 9.29 4.86 15.60
CA LYS A 137 8.65 3.83 16.43
C LYS A 137 7.16 4.12 16.58
N PHE A 138 6.37 3.05 16.55
CA PHE A 138 4.91 3.12 16.73
C PHE A 138 4.51 3.88 18.00
N ASN A 139 5.21 3.64 19.11
CA ASN A 139 4.91 4.28 20.40
C ASN A 139 5.06 5.81 20.35
N ASP A 140 6.05 6.32 19.62
CA ASP A 140 6.32 7.76 19.49
C ASP A 140 5.23 8.46 18.67
N VAL A 141 4.70 7.77 17.66
CA VAL A 141 3.56 8.26 16.87
C VAL A 141 2.30 8.26 17.72
N THR A 142 2.04 7.20 18.49
CA THR A 142 0.84 7.12 19.33
C THR A 142 0.83 8.13 20.47
N SER A 143 1.96 8.38 21.13
CA SER A 143 2.03 9.39 22.18
C SER A 143 1.75 10.78 21.63
N THR A 144 2.33 11.10 20.46
CA THR A 144 2.07 12.37 19.76
C THR A 144 0.59 12.53 19.41
N LEU A 145 -0.06 11.47 18.92
CA LEU A 145 -1.49 11.47 18.61
C LEU A 145 -2.37 11.69 19.85
N ILE A 146 -2.03 11.06 20.97
CA ILE A 146 -2.77 11.23 22.24
C ILE A 146 -2.65 12.69 22.71
N THR A 147 -1.43 13.25 22.70
CA THR A 147 -1.22 14.66 23.09
C THR A 147 -1.96 15.66 22.21
N ILE A 148 -2.18 15.35 20.93
CA ILE A 148 -2.99 16.19 20.03
C ILE A 148 -4.48 16.11 20.40
N GLY A 149 -4.99 14.92 20.73
CA GLY A 149 -6.41 14.72 21.05
C GLY A 149 -6.85 15.22 22.44
N GLU A 150 -5.89 15.57 23.31
CA GLU A 150 -6.14 16.17 24.62
C GLU A 150 -6.20 17.71 24.61
N LYS A 151 -5.93 18.35 23.46
CA LYS A 151 -6.10 19.79 23.24
C LYS A 151 -7.45 20.12 22.60
#